data_AF-A0A165ZJB8-F1
#
_entry.id   AF-A0A165ZJB8-F1
#
_cell.length_a   1.000
_cell.length_b   1.000
_cell.length_c   1.000
_cell.angle_alpha   90.00
_cell.angle_beta   90.00
_cell.angle_gamma   90.00
#
_symmetry.space_group_name_H-M   'P 1'
#
loop_
_entity.id
_entity.type
_entity.pdbx_description
1 polymer ?
#
loop_
_entity_poly.entity_id
_entity_poly.type
_entity_poly.pdbx_seq_one_letter_code
_entity_poly.pdbx_strand_id
1 'polypeptide(L)'
;MTYCIYLTHPNVDIDPATPVPHWDLSDKGRERLEQGLRQPWLLQIDHVISSREKKAIETGQIIASHLGMELITSAGLHENDRSSTGFLEPDEFERVADEFFSRPAVSVRGWERALDAQSRVITAIKQTLTTIPSGEPVLFSGHGGVGTLLKCHLANNAIDRAFDQPPNVGGGCWFRFDPVDLEKCSASLESLKWQLIDEMELAQ
;
A
#
# COMPACT_ATOMS: atom_id res chain seq x y z
N MET A 1 4.84 -2.67 21.81
CA MET A 1 3.56 -2.11 21.29
C MET A 1 3.44 -2.66 19.89
N THR A 2 2.37 -3.39 19.56
CA THR A 2 2.19 -3.90 18.20
C THR A 2 1.65 -2.77 17.33
N TYR A 3 2.27 -2.54 16.19
CA TYR A 3 1.78 -1.60 15.18
C TYR A 3 2.11 -2.16 13.81
N CYS A 4 1.38 -1.68 12.81
CA CYS A 4 1.68 -2.00 11.43
C CYS A 4 2.10 -0.75 10.67
N ILE A 5 2.97 -0.94 9.69
CA ILE A 5 3.30 0.04 8.67
C ILE A 5 2.69 -0.45 7.36
N TYR A 6 1.96 0.40 6.67
CA TYR A 6 1.59 0.16 5.28
C TYR A 6 2.44 1.08 4.40
N LEU A 7 3.16 0.52 3.43
CA LEU A 7 4.05 1.23 2.52
C LEU A 7 3.69 0.90 1.08
N THR A 8 3.42 1.92 0.25
CA THR A 8 3.23 1.74 -1.19
C THR A 8 4.58 1.56 -1.88
N HIS A 9 4.63 0.73 -2.93
CA HIS A 9 5.81 0.69 -3.81
C HIS A 9 6.13 2.11 -4.33
N PRO A 10 7.40 2.49 -4.50
CA PRO A 10 7.78 3.77 -5.08
C PRO A 10 7.73 3.72 -6.62
N ASN A 11 8.37 4.69 -7.25
CA ASN A 11 8.36 4.87 -8.70
C ASN A 11 8.79 3.59 -9.45
N VAL A 12 8.15 3.35 -10.58
CA VAL A 12 8.36 2.17 -11.43
C VAL A 12 8.82 2.57 -12.81
N ASP A 13 9.49 1.65 -13.51
CA ASP A 13 9.76 1.77 -14.93
C ASP A 13 8.51 1.37 -15.72
N ILE A 14 7.89 2.37 -16.34
CA ILE A 14 6.70 2.16 -17.16
C ILE A 14 7.14 1.62 -18.51
N ASP A 15 6.83 0.34 -18.75
CA ASP A 15 7.01 -0.31 -20.04
C ASP A 15 5.65 -0.79 -20.58
N PRO A 16 5.13 -0.18 -21.67
CA PRO A 16 3.88 -0.60 -22.30
C PRO A 16 3.87 -2.05 -22.82
N ALA A 17 5.05 -2.65 -23.08
CA ALA A 17 5.17 -4.03 -23.51
C ALA A 17 5.10 -5.04 -22.34
N THR A 18 5.30 -4.57 -21.11
CA THR A 18 5.28 -5.39 -19.90
C THR A 18 3.94 -5.23 -19.17
N PRO A 19 3.27 -6.32 -18.76
CA PRO A 19 2.06 -6.19 -17.95
C PRO A 19 2.32 -5.46 -16.63
N VAL A 20 1.43 -4.55 -16.23
CA VAL A 20 1.56 -3.69 -15.03
C VAL A 20 1.99 -4.42 -13.73
N PRO A 21 1.51 -5.66 -13.44
CA PRO A 21 1.98 -6.41 -12.27
C PRO A 21 3.48 -6.77 -12.28
N HIS A 22 4.10 -6.77 -13.46
CA HIS A 22 5.49 -7.15 -13.68
C HIS A 22 6.45 -5.97 -13.90
N TRP A 23 5.98 -4.73 -13.76
CA TRP A 23 6.87 -3.56 -13.79
C TRP A 23 7.85 -3.57 -12.63
N ASP A 24 9.08 -3.17 -12.94
CA ASP A 24 10.20 -3.01 -12.00
C ASP A 24 10.14 -1.65 -11.30
N LEU A 25 10.78 -1.55 -10.14
CA LEU A 25 11.13 -0.25 -9.56
C LEU A 25 12.15 0.45 -10.44
N SER A 26 11.89 1.73 -10.72
CA SER A 26 12.84 2.59 -11.43
C SER A 26 14.01 2.97 -10.54
N ASP A 27 15.08 3.50 -11.14
CA ASP A 27 16.24 4.02 -10.42
C ASP A 27 15.83 5.05 -9.36
N LYS A 28 14.90 5.95 -9.69
CA LYS A 28 14.33 6.92 -8.74
C LYS A 28 13.61 6.21 -7.59
N GLY A 29 12.82 5.18 -7.89
CA GLY A 29 12.10 4.42 -6.86
C GLY A 29 13.04 3.72 -5.88
N ARG A 30 14.11 3.12 -6.42
CA ARG A 30 15.17 2.47 -5.62
C ARG A 30 15.92 3.47 -4.77
N GLU A 31 16.33 4.60 -5.33
CA GLU A 31 17.03 5.67 -4.59
C GLU A 31 16.19 6.17 -3.41
N ARG A 32 14.88 6.39 -3.61
CA ARG A 32 13.97 6.82 -2.55
C ARG A 32 13.86 5.77 -1.44
N LEU A 33 13.82 4.48 -1.78
CA LEU A 33 13.84 3.42 -0.76
C LEU A 33 15.16 3.40 0.00
N GLU A 34 16.30 3.48 -0.70
CA GLU A 34 17.62 3.50 -0.06
C GLU A 34 17.78 4.66 0.92
N GLN A 35 17.29 5.85 0.57
CA GLN A 35 17.23 6.99 1.49
C GLN A 35 16.32 6.68 2.69
N GLY A 36 15.16 6.09 2.43
CA GLY A 36 14.18 5.72 3.42
C GLY A 36 14.57 4.56 4.34
N LEU A 37 15.61 3.80 4.04
CA LEU A 37 16.16 2.78 4.96
C LEU A 37 16.65 3.38 6.31
N ARG A 38 16.75 4.72 6.40
CA ARG A 38 17.11 5.45 7.61
C ARG A 38 15.93 5.75 8.54
N GLN A 39 14.70 5.42 8.15
CA GLN A 39 13.51 5.69 8.96
C GLN A 39 13.62 5.03 10.34
N PRO A 40 13.44 5.74 11.47
CA PRO A 40 13.69 5.18 12.80
C PRO A 40 12.77 4.02 13.17
N TRP A 41 11.57 3.98 12.60
CA TRP A 41 10.60 2.91 12.85
C TRP A 41 10.99 1.59 12.17
N LEU A 42 11.87 1.59 11.16
CA LEU A 42 12.31 0.36 10.49
C LEU A 42 13.03 -0.58 11.46
N LEU A 43 13.79 -0.04 12.42
CA LEU A 43 14.54 -0.81 13.42
C LEU A 43 13.66 -1.60 14.39
N GLN A 44 12.35 -1.36 14.38
CA GLN A 44 11.37 -2.04 15.23
C GLN A 44 10.47 -2.99 14.45
N ILE A 45 10.64 -3.10 13.12
CA ILE A 45 9.87 -4.04 12.31
C ILE A 45 10.46 -5.44 12.51
N ASP A 46 9.57 -6.39 12.83
CA ASP A 46 9.93 -7.80 13.01
C ASP A 46 9.54 -8.66 11.80
N HIS A 47 8.57 -8.20 11.00
CA HIS A 47 8.07 -8.93 9.82
C HIS A 47 7.85 -8.02 8.62
N VAL A 48 8.25 -8.48 7.43
CA VAL A 48 7.97 -7.80 6.16
C VAL A 48 7.11 -8.70 5.28
N ILE A 49 5.92 -8.20 4.95
CA ILE A 49 4.93 -8.85 4.11
C ILE A 49 4.76 -8.02 2.85
N SER A 50 4.70 -8.64 1.68
CA SER A 50 4.46 -7.93 0.43
C SER A 50 3.31 -8.52 -0.38
N SER A 51 2.69 -7.68 -1.19
CA SER A 51 1.94 -8.11 -2.36
C SER A 51 2.79 -8.99 -3.28
N ARG A 52 2.13 -9.74 -4.17
CA ARG A 52 2.81 -10.63 -5.13
C ARG A 52 3.24 -9.94 -6.43
N GLU A 53 2.96 -8.65 -6.57
CA GLU A 53 3.37 -7.88 -7.74
C GLU A 53 4.84 -7.48 -7.64
N LYS A 54 5.55 -7.49 -8.78
CA LYS A 54 7.01 -7.39 -8.84
C LYS A 54 7.54 -6.15 -8.10
N LYS A 55 7.05 -4.96 -8.43
CA LYS A 55 7.35 -3.69 -7.73
C LYS A 55 7.17 -3.71 -6.21
N ALA A 56 6.13 -4.39 -5.72
CA ALA A 56 5.90 -4.51 -4.27
C ALA A 56 6.85 -5.55 -3.66
N ILE A 57 7.14 -6.65 -4.35
CA ILE A 57 8.14 -7.64 -3.94
C ILE A 57 9.51 -6.97 -3.85
N GLU A 58 9.93 -6.22 -4.86
CA GLU A 58 11.20 -5.49 -4.85
C GLU A 58 11.29 -4.50 -3.69
N THR A 59 10.21 -3.75 -3.43
CA THR A 59 10.10 -2.83 -2.30
C THR A 59 10.29 -3.56 -0.96
N GLY A 60 9.51 -4.62 -0.75
CA GLY A 60 9.59 -5.44 0.46
C GLY A 60 10.95 -6.13 0.60
N GLN A 61 11.54 -6.60 -0.49
CA GLN A 61 12.81 -7.31 -0.49
C GLN A 61 13.98 -6.39 -0.14
N ILE A 62 14.00 -5.14 -0.64
CA ILE A 62 15.01 -4.15 -0.26
C ILE A 62 14.98 -3.92 1.26
N ILE A 63 13.79 -3.77 1.83
CA ILE A 63 13.60 -3.54 3.27
C ILE A 63 13.96 -4.80 4.08
N ALA A 64 13.44 -5.97 3.68
CA ALA A 64 13.68 -7.23 4.38
C ALA A 64 15.19 -7.57 4.39
N SER A 65 15.87 -7.40 3.27
CA SER A 65 17.33 -7.57 3.17
C SER A 65 18.09 -6.60 4.07
N HIS A 66 17.65 -5.33 4.15
CA HIS A 66 18.27 -4.34 5.04
C HIS A 66 18.13 -4.72 6.51
N LEU A 67 16.99 -5.29 6.90
CA LEU A 67 16.70 -5.72 8.27
C LEU A 67 17.21 -7.15 8.58
N GLY A 68 17.77 -7.87 7.60
CA GLY A 68 18.27 -9.23 7.78
C GLY A 68 17.16 -10.28 7.99
N MET A 69 15.99 -10.05 7.42
CA MET A 69 14.81 -10.93 7.56
C MET A 69 14.31 -11.45 6.21
N GLU A 70 13.50 -12.51 6.25
CA GLU A 70 12.86 -13.07 5.06
C GLU A 70 11.62 -12.25 4.66
N LEU A 71 11.41 -12.12 3.35
CA LEU A 71 10.19 -11.55 2.80
C LEU A 71 9.09 -12.61 2.68
N ILE A 72 7.91 -12.33 3.24
CA ILE A 72 6.72 -13.17 3.04
C ILE A 72 5.81 -12.49 2.02
N THR A 73 5.16 -13.27 1.15
CA THR A 73 4.19 -12.73 0.17
C THR A 73 2.77 -13.14 0.49
N SER A 74 1.82 -12.22 0.31
CA SER A 74 0.38 -12.45 0.46
C SER A 74 -0.36 -12.08 -0.81
N ALA A 75 -1.11 -13.04 -1.36
CA ALA A 75 -1.84 -12.84 -2.60
C ALA A 75 -2.95 -11.78 -2.46
N GLY A 76 -3.57 -11.64 -1.29
CA GLY A 76 -4.69 -10.73 -1.08
C GLY A 76 -4.31 -9.24 -1.01
N LEU A 77 -3.02 -8.90 -1.10
CA LEU A 77 -2.52 -7.53 -1.08
C LEU A 77 -2.30 -6.93 -2.49
N HIS A 78 -2.78 -7.59 -3.55
CA HIS A 78 -2.71 -7.05 -4.92
C HIS A 78 -3.51 -5.75 -5.06
N GLU A 79 -3.14 -4.91 -6.04
CA GLU A 79 -3.86 -3.66 -6.32
C GLU A 79 -5.30 -3.94 -6.79
N ASN A 80 -6.18 -2.95 -6.79
CA ASN A 80 -7.52 -3.12 -7.35
C ASN A 80 -7.44 -3.67 -8.79
N ASP A 81 -8.15 -4.76 -9.07
CA ASP A 81 -8.09 -5.38 -10.39
C ASP A 81 -8.77 -4.50 -11.44
N ARG A 82 -7.98 -4.09 -12.42
CA ARG A 82 -8.36 -3.24 -13.56
C ARG A 82 -8.01 -3.86 -14.90
N SER A 83 -7.77 -5.17 -14.94
CA SER A 83 -7.33 -5.90 -16.14
C SER A 83 -8.32 -5.83 -17.30
N SER A 84 -9.61 -5.61 -17.02
CA SER A 84 -10.69 -5.53 -18.01
C SER A 84 -10.59 -4.38 -19.01
N THR A 85 -9.82 -3.33 -18.72
CA THR A 85 -9.67 -2.18 -19.62
C THR A 85 -8.35 -2.15 -20.38
N GLY A 86 -7.36 -2.95 -19.99
CA GLY A 86 -5.98 -2.79 -20.50
C GLY A 86 -5.40 -1.42 -20.14
N PHE A 87 -4.55 -0.88 -21.02
CA PHE A 87 -3.99 0.48 -20.87
C PHE A 87 -5.08 1.53 -21.11
N LEU A 88 -5.15 2.52 -20.21
CA LEU A 88 -5.95 3.74 -20.37
C LEU A 88 -4.99 4.92 -20.44
N GLU A 89 -5.28 5.88 -21.32
CA GLU A 89 -4.58 7.16 -21.33
C GLU A 89 -4.72 7.86 -19.96
N PRO A 90 -3.73 8.66 -19.52
CA PRO A 90 -3.70 9.20 -18.16
C PRO A 90 -4.98 9.91 -17.71
N ASP A 91 -5.53 10.83 -18.53
CA ASP A 91 -6.74 11.57 -18.18
C ASP A 91 -7.97 10.66 -18.07
N GLU A 92 -8.04 9.62 -18.91
CA GLU A 92 -9.12 8.64 -18.82
C GLU A 92 -8.97 7.75 -17.59
N PHE A 93 -7.73 7.32 -17.28
CA PHE A 93 -7.44 6.57 -16.07
C PHE A 93 -7.89 7.35 -14.82
N GLU A 94 -7.54 8.63 -14.72
CA GLU A 94 -7.92 9.49 -13.60
C GLU A 94 -9.44 9.56 -13.43
N ARG A 95 -10.19 9.76 -14.53
CA ARG A 95 -11.66 9.80 -14.48
C ARG A 95 -12.25 8.46 -14.04
N VAL A 96 -11.72 7.32 -14.52
CA VAL A 96 -12.23 5.99 -14.12
C VAL A 96 -11.87 5.68 -12.67
N ALA A 97 -10.71 6.13 -12.19
CA ALA A 97 -10.33 6.04 -10.78
C ALA A 97 -11.28 6.86 -9.89
N ASP A 98 -11.64 8.09 -10.28
CA ASP A 98 -12.66 8.88 -9.56
C ASP A 98 -14.01 8.15 -9.48
N GLU A 99 -14.45 7.52 -10.58
CA GLU A 99 -15.68 6.70 -10.59
C GLU A 99 -15.57 5.47 -9.68
N PHE A 100 -14.41 4.81 -9.64
CA PHE A 100 -14.15 3.63 -8.80
C PHE A 100 -14.32 3.97 -7.31
N PHE A 101 -13.73 5.08 -6.84
CA PHE A 101 -13.85 5.51 -5.46
C PHE A 101 -15.24 6.05 -5.13
N SER A 102 -15.84 6.87 -6.01
CA SER A 102 -17.14 7.50 -5.75
C SER A 102 -18.34 6.54 -5.85
N ARG A 103 -18.18 5.38 -6.50
CA ARG A 103 -19.24 4.37 -6.68
C ARG A 103 -18.78 2.99 -6.20
N PRO A 104 -18.49 2.82 -4.90
CA PRO A 104 -17.71 1.68 -4.41
C PRO A 104 -18.41 0.32 -4.55
N ALA A 105 -19.75 0.30 -4.70
CA ALA A 105 -20.55 -0.90 -4.94
C ALA A 105 -20.72 -1.25 -6.43
N VAL A 106 -20.16 -0.46 -7.34
CA VAL A 106 -20.31 -0.61 -8.80
C VAL A 106 -18.98 -1.07 -9.40
N SER A 107 -19.04 -2.07 -10.29
CA SER A 107 -17.91 -2.42 -11.13
C SER A 107 -17.83 -1.41 -12.29
N VAL A 108 -17.02 -0.38 -12.13
CA VAL A 108 -16.82 0.64 -13.16
C VAL A 108 -15.92 0.07 -14.25
N ARG A 109 -16.38 0.09 -15.51
CA ARG A 109 -15.63 -0.46 -16.66
C ARG A 109 -15.18 -1.93 -16.49
N GLY A 110 -15.85 -2.70 -15.64
CA GLY A 110 -15.48 -4.10 -15.35
C GLY A 110 -14.32 -4.24 -14.38
N TRP A 111 -13.89 -3.19 -13.70
CA TRP A 111 -12.90 -3.27 -12.62
C TRP A 111 -13.50 -3.96 -11.39
N GLU A 112 -12.64 -4.48 -10.51
CA GLU A 112 -13.03 -4.89 -9.16
C GLU A 112 -13.83 -3.76 -8.48
N ARG A 113 -14.85 -4.11 -7.70
CA ARG A 113 -15.59 -3.10 -6.95
C ARG A 113 -14.72 -2.63 -5.78
N ALA A 114 -14.74 -1.33 -5.46
CA ALA A 114 -13.94 -0.82 -4.36
C ALA A 114 -14.30 -1.47 -3.01
N LEU A 115 -15.57 -1.84 -2.78
CA LEU A 115 -15.97 -2.61 -1.60
C LEU A 115 -15.33 -4.01 -1.54
N ASP A 116 -15.20 -4.68 -2.68
CA ASP A 116 -14.60 -6.02 -2.75
C ASP A 116 -13.09 -5.92 -2.51
N ALA A 117 -12.43 -4.95 -3.15
CA ALA A 117 -11.01 -4.67 -2.96
C ALA A 117 -10.68 -4.29 -1.50
N GLN A 118 -11.51 -3.44 -0.88
CA GLN A 118 -11.38 -3.07 0.53
C GLN A 118 -11.52 -4.30 1.44
N SER A 119 -12.58 -5.08 1.26
CA SER A 119 -12.84 -6.29 2.06
C SER A 119 -11.70 -7.30 1.92
N ARG A 120 -11.16 -7.45 0.70
CA ARG A 120 -10.05 -8.34 0.39
C ARG A 120 -8.77 -7.93 1.10
N VAL A 121 -8.33 -6.67 0.98
CA VAL A 121 -7.07 -6.22 1.60
C VAL A 121 -7.15 -6.28 3.12
N ILE A 122 -8.29 -5.92 3.73
CA ILE A 122 -8.49 -6.04 5.18
C ILE A 122 -8.40 -7.50 5.62
N THR A 123 -9.10 -8.39 4.92
CA THR A 123 -9.10 -9.82 5.22
C THR A 123 -7.69 -10.40 5.12
N ALA A 124 -6.93 -10.04 4.08
CA ALA A 124 -5.56 -10.51 3.87
C ALA A 124 -4.61 -10.04 4.97
N ILE A 125 -4.71 -8.78 5.40
CA ILE A 125 -3.93 -8.25 6.53
C ILE A 125 -4.30 -8.98 7.82
N LYS A 126 -5.60 -9.09 8.14
CA LYS A 126 -6.07 -9.79 9.35
C LYS A 126 -5.56 -11.23 9.39
N GLN A 127 -5.70 -11.98 8.29
CA GLN A 127 -5.20 -13.35 8.18
C GLN A 127 -3.69 -13.43 8.40
N THR A 128 -2.92 -12.53 7.79
CA THR A 128 -1.46 -12.49 7.97
C THR A 128 -1.10 -12.23 9.44
N LEU A 129 -1.80 -11.32 10.11
CA LEU A 129 -1.56 -11.03 11.52
C LEU A 129 -1.93 -12.19 12.45
N THR A 130 -2.83 -13.10 12.05
CA THR A 130 -3.11 -14.30 12.87
C THR A 130 -1.94 -15.30 12.93
N THR A 131 -1.01 -15.23 11.98
CA THR A 131 0.18 -16.10 11.94
C THR A 131 1.40 -15.47 12.61
N ILE A 132 1.31 -14.20 13.01
CA ILE A 132 2.41 -13.43 13.61
C ILE A 132 2.20 -13.35 15.13
N PRO A 133 3.25 -13.57 15.95
CA PRO A 133 3.15 -13.40 17.39
C PRO A 133 2.65 -12.01 17.80
N SER A 134 1.78 -11.98 18.80
CA SER A 134 1.27 -10.71 19.34
C SER A 134 2.41 -9.87 19.90
N GLY A 135 2.46 -8.59 19.51
CA GLY A 135 3.45 -7.63 20.01
C GLY A 135 4.52 -7.25 19.00
N GLU A 136 4.68 -8.03 17.93
CA GLU A 136 5.69 -7.85 16.89
C GLU A 136 5.19 -6.90 15.79
N PRO A 137 5.88 -5.79 15.48
CA PRO A 137 5.48 -4.87 14.42
C PRO A 137 5.69 -5.44 13.02
N VAL A 138 4.76 -5.12 12.12
CA VAL A 138 4.71 -5.69 10.76
C VAL A 138 4.69 -4.59 9.71
N LEU A 139 5.53 -4.69 8.70
CA LEU A 139 5.47 -3.87 7.51
C LEU A 139 4.75 -4.61 6.38
N PHE A 140 3.76 -3.95 5.78
CA PHE A 140 3.09 -4.37 4.56
C PHE A 140 3.56 -3.49 3.40
N SER A 141 4.18 -4.10 2.39
CA SER A 141 4.48 -3.45 1.12
C SER A 141 3.39 -3.75 0.08
N GLY A 142 2.77 -2.70 -0.44
CA GLY A 142 1.60 -2.81 -1.31
C GLY A 142 1.45 -1.63 -2.25
N HIS A 143 0.20 -1.18 -2.42
CA HIS A 143 -0.20 -0.26 -3.49
C HIS A 143 -1.08 0.89 -2.99
N GLY A 144 -1.19 1.93 -3.81
CA GLY A 144 -1.92 3.15 -3.47
C GLY A 144 -3.42 2.92 -3.33
N GLY A 145 -4.07 2.30 -4.31
CA GLY A 145 -5.52 2.14 -4.35
C GLY A 145 -6.06 1.37 -3.15
N VAL A 146 -5.60 0.12 -2.98
CA VAL A 146 -5.97 -0.70 -1.81
C VAL A 146 -5.45 -0.15 -0.47
N GLY A 147 -4.36 0.62 -0.47
CA GLY A 147 -3.87 1.32 0.72
C GLY A 147 -4.81 2.43 1.18
N THR A 148 -5.36 3.17 0.23
CA THR A 148 -6.39 4.19 0.46
C THR A 148 -7.69 3.57 0.96
N LEU A 149 -8.09 2.42 0.41
CA LEU A 149 -9.25 1.67 0.90
C LEU A 149 -9.05 1.16 2.34
N LEU A 150 -7.86 0.65 2.66
CA LEU A 150 -7.48 0.25 4.02
C LEU A 150 -7.58 1.45 4.96
N LYS A 151 -7.02 2.60 4.58
CA LYS A 151 -7.07 3.84 5.35
C LYS A 151 -8.50 4.30 5.65
N CYS A 152 -9.40 4.24 4.66
CA CYS A 152 -10.83 4.57 4.86
C CYS A 152 -11.46 3.65 5.92
N HIS A 153 -11.20 2.35 5.84
CA HIS A 153 -11.73 1.36 6.79
C HIS A 153 -11.22 1.60 8.21
N LEU A 154 -9.92 1.78 8.38
CA LEU A 154 -9.29 2.00 9.69
C LEU A 154 -9.87 3.23 10.40
N ALA A 155 -10.28 4.26 9.66
CA ALA A 155 -10.85 5.49 10.19
C ALA A 155 -12.39 5.51 10.27
N ASN A 156 -13.07 4.41 9.91
CA ASN A 156 -14.54 4.36 9.78
C ASN A 156 -15.12 5.45 8.85
N ASN A 157 -14.39 5.76 7.78
CA ASN A 157 -14.82 6.71 6.76
C ASN A 157 -15.39 5.97 5.54
N ALA A 158 -16.36 6.59 4.86
CA ALA A 158 -16.76 6.14 3.54
C ALA A 158 -15.55 6.12 2.59
N ILE A 159 -15.53 5.18 1.64
CA ILE A 159 -14.52 5.12 0.59
C ILE A 159 -14.54 6.45 -0.17
N ASP A 160 -13.40 7.14 -0.20
CA ASP A 160 -13.25 8.42 -0.86
C ASP A 160 -11.80 8.58 -1.36
N ARG A 161 -11.64 9.07 -2.58
CA ARG A 161 -10.33 9.34 -3.19
C ARG A 161 -9.62 10.52 -2.53
N ALA A 162 -10.33 11.37 -1.80
CA ALA A 162 -9.71 12.47 -1.05
C ALA A 162 -8.66 12.00 -0.03
N PHE A 163 -8.68 10.73 0.35
CA PHE A 163 -7.70 10.12 1.27
C PHE A 163 -6.53 9.43 0.56
N ASP A 164 -6.47 9.51 -0.77
CA ASP A 164 -5.43 8.89 -1.59
C ASP A 164 -4.04 9.47 -1.30
N GLN A 165 -3.01 8.75 -1.74
CA GLN A 165 -1.63 9.20 -1.62
C GLN A 165 -1.41 10.53 -2.37
N PRO A 166 -0.43 11.36 -1.95
CA PRO A 166 -0.16 12.63 -2.62
C PRO A 166 0.03 12.48 -4.13
N PRO A 167 -0.58 13.34 -4.97
CA PRO A 167 -0.43 13.24 -6.41
C PRO A 167 1.01 13.54 -6.84
N ASN A 168 1.42 13.01 -7.98
CA ASN A 168 2.72 13.27 -8.64
C ASN A 168 3.99 12.84 -7.87
N VAL A 169 3.86 12.10 -6.76
CA VAL A 169 5.03 11.53 -6.04
C VAL A 169 5.45 10.16 -6.60
N GLY A 170 4.50 9.40 -7.13
CA GLY A 170 4.72 8.07 -7.70
C GLY A 170 4.88 6.95 -6.65
N GLY A 171 4.15 7.06 -5.54
CA GLY A 171 4.18 6.08 -4.44
C GLY A 171 5.36 6.29 -3.49
N GLY A 172 5.76 5.24 -2.78
CA GLY A 172 6.73 5.33 -1.68
C GLY A 172 6.14 6.09 -0.49
N CYS A 173 4.83 5.94 -0.28
CA CYS A 173 4.10 6.59 0.79
C CYS A 173 3.78 5.57 1.86
N TRP A 174 3.90 5.95 3.12
CA TRP A 174 3.58 5.09 4.24
C TRP A 174 2.69 5.77 5.27
N PHE A 175 1.98 4.95 6.05
CA PHE A 175 1.37 5.37 7.31
C PHE A 175 1.48 4.24 8.33
N ARG A 176 1.37 4.61 9.60
CA ARG A 176 1.30 3.66 10.73
C ARG A 176 -0.13 3.48 11.18
N PHE A 177 -0.51 2.26 11.57
CA PHE A 177 -1.80 1.98 12.18
C PHE A 177 -1.69 0.96 13.31
N ASP A 178 -2.66 0.95 14.22
CA ASP A 178 -2.80 -0.10 15.23
C ASP A 178 -3.62 -1.25 14.65
N PRO A 179 -3.15 -2.52 14.73
CA PRO A 179 -3.92 -3.69 14.31
C PRO A 179 -5.35 -3.74 14.87
N VAL A 180 -5.59 -3.18 16.06
CA VAL A 180 -6.91 -3.14 16.68
C VAL A 180 -7.93 -2.34 15.85
N ASP A 181 -7.48 -1.37 15.07
CA ASP A 181 -8.34 -0.54 14.22
C ASP A 181 -8.86 -1.29 12.99
N LEU A 182 -8.31 -2.47 12.67
CA LEU A 182 -8.90 -3.37 11.67
C LEU A 182 -10.28 -3.88 12.09
N GLU A 183 -10.56 -3.93 13.40
CA GLU A 183 -11.86 -4.32 13.95
C GLU A 183 -12.65 -3.13 14.48
N LYS A 184 -11.98 -2.18 15.15
CA LYS A 184 -12.65 -1.06 15.82
C LYS A 184 -12.95 0.11 14.89
N CYS A 185 -12.22 0.22 13.78
CA CYS A 185 -12.29 1.35 12.85
C CYS A 185 -12.19 2.69 13.60
N SER A 186 -11.26 2.82 14.55
CA SER A 186 -11.18 3.97 15.46
C SER A 186 -9.99 4.89 15.22
N ALA A 187 -9.19 4.63 14.18
CA ALA A 187 -8.05 5.47 13.85
C ALA A 187 -8.52 6.87 13.42
N SER A 188 -7.72 7.89 13.74
CA SER A 188 -7.97 9.23 13.19
C SER A 188 -7.31 9.36 11.81
N LEU A 189 -7.96 10.06 10.87
CA LEU A 189 -7.35 10.33 9.56
C LEU A 189 -6.00 11.05 9.66
N GLU A 190 -5.80 11.87 10.69
CA GLU A 190 -4.53 12.55 10.96
C GLU A 190 -3.43 11.53 11.33
N SER A 191 -3.75 10.53 12.16
CA SER A 191 -2.80 9.46 12.48
C SER A 191 -2.45 8.57 11.29
N LEU A 192 -3.33 8.51 10.28
CA LEU A 192 -3.15 7.76 9.03
C LEU A 192 -2.65 8.64 7.87
N LYS A 193 -2.09 9.82 8.17
CA LYS A 193 -1.56 10.71 7.13
C LYS A 193 -0.42 10.02 6.38
N TRP A 194 -0.48 10.09 5.05
CA TRP A 194 0.58 9.58 4.19
C TRP A 194 1.86 10.39 4.40
N GLN A 195 2.97 9.69 4.62
CA GLN A 195 4.32 10.24 4.73
C GLN A 195 5.17 9.65 3.61
N LEU A 196 6.12 10.42 3.08
CA LEU A 196 7.05 9.90 2.08
C LEU A 196 8.16 9.11 2.78
N ILE A 197 8.51 7.95 2.21
CA ILE A 197 9.53 7.05 2.80
C ILE A 197 10.91 7.72 2.84
N ASP A 198 11.18 8.60 1.88
CA ASP A 198 12.40 9.38 1.68
C ASP A 198 12.39 10.73 2.41
N GLU A 199 11.27 11.10 3.06
CA GLU A 199 11.21 12.28 3.91
C GLU A 199 11.29 11.86 5.38
N MET A 200 12.29 12.40 6.09
CA MET A 200 12.37 12.26 7.54
C MET A 200 11.77 13.49 8.20
N GLU A 201 10.83 13.31 9.12
CA GLU A 201 10.59 14.35 10.12
C GLU A 201 11.91 14.55 10.87
N LEU A 202 12.50 15.74 10.74
CA LEU A 202 13.60 16.15 11.60
C LEU A 202 13.10 16.00 13.04
N ALA A 203 13.65 15.02 13.76
CA ALA A 203 13.40 14.90 15.18
C ALA A 203 13.71 16.25 15.83
N GLN A 204 12.69 16.91 16.38
CA GLN A 204 12.85 18.07 17.24
C GLN A 204 13.49 17.64 18.56
#